data_AF-A0ABD5IAM5-F1
#
_entry.id   AF-A0ABD5IAM5-F1
#
_cell.length_a   1.000
_cell.length_b   1.000
_cell.length_c   1.000
_cell.angle_alpha   90.00
_cell.angle_beta   90.00
_cell.angle_gamma   90.00
#
_symmetry.space_group_name_H-M   'P 1'
#
loop_
_entity.id
_entity.type
_entity.pdbx_description
1 polymer ?
#
loop_
_entity_poly.entity_id
_entity_poly.type
_entity_poly.pdbx_seq_one_letter_code
_entity_poly.pdbx_strand_id
1 'polypeptide(L)' 'MIEFQSGKREGYIYGYIFLSGNKGLVLDEGSNEYPIDSAELLINGEFVLLENLTIDLLKKKNLYGSKARIKESLIS' A
#
# COMPACT_ATOMS: atom_id res chain seq x y z
N MET A 1 4.09 -19.90 8.87
CA MET A 1 3.76 -18.46 8.83
C MET A 1 3.89 -18.02 7.39
N ILE A 2 2.88 -17.37 6.81
CA ILE A 2 3.03 -16.76 5.48
C ILE A 2 3.79 -15.46 5.71
N GLU A 3 5.06 -15.42 5.34
CA GLU A 3 5.84 -14.20 5.33
C GLU A 3 5.28 -13.30 4.24
N PHE A 4 4.86 -12.08 4.61
CA PHE A 4 4.49 -11.07 3.64
C PHE A 4 5.73 -10.72 2.83
N GLN A 5 5.70 -10.98 1.53
CA GLN A 5 6.78 -10.63 0.62
C GLN A 5 6.32 -9.47 -0.26
N SER A 6 7.08 -8.37 -0.22
CA SER A 6 6.87 -7.26 -1.13
C SER A 6 7.30 -7.63 -2.56
N GLY A 7 6.80 -6.87 -3.53
CA GLY A 7 7.05 -7.06 -4.95
C GLY A 7 5.80 -7.44 -5.75
N LYS A 8 5.98 -7.59 -7.06
CA LYS A 8 4.93 -7.88 -8.05
C LYS A 8 4.63 -9.37 -8.12
N ARG A 9 3.36 -9.75 -7.89
CA ARG A 9 2.89 -11.15 -7.92
C ARG A 9 1.42 -11.20 -8.29
N GLU A 10 1.06 -12.15 -9.15
CA GLU A 10 -0.34 -12.44 -9.50
C GLU A 10 -1.15 -11.20 -9.95
N GLY A 11 -0.49 -10.23 -10.61
CA GLY A 11 -1.13 -8.99 -11.07
C GLY A 11 -1.34 -7.92 -9.97
N TYR A 12 -0.76 -8.13 -8.79
CA TYR A 12 -0.74 -7.17 -7.70
C TYR A 12 0.70 -6.80 -7.34
N ILE A 13 0.87 -5.58 -6.86
CA ILE A 13 2.11 -5.08 -6.27
C ILE A 13 1.92 -5.05 -4.77
N TYR A 14 2.71 -5.82 -4.05
CA TYR A 14 2.69 -5.89 -2.60
C TYR A 14 3.78 -4.98 -2.02
N GLY A 15 3.43 -4.21 -1.01
CA GLY A 15 4.37 -3.29 -0.39
C GLY A 15 3.84 -2.70 0.90
N TYR A 16 4.46 -1.62 1.31
CA TYR A 16 4.12 -0.91 2.55
C TYR A 16 3.71 0.52 2.24
N ILE A 17 2.73 1.01 2.97
CA ILE A 17 2.19 2.36 2.78
C ILE A 17 3.01 3.38 3.56
N PHE A 18 3.64 4.32 2.85
CA PHE A 18 4.39 5.40 3.48
C PHE A 18 4.15 6.75 2.79
N LEU A 19 4.58 7.81 3.46
CA LEU A 19 4.61 9.14 2.86
C LEU A 19 6.00 9.37 2.25
N SER A 20 6.05 9.52 0.94
CA SER A 20 7.25 9.97 0.22
C SER A 20 7.21 11.48 0.08
N GLY A 21 8.25 12.17 0.55
CA GLY A 21 8.24 13.63 0.75
C GLY A 21 7.81 14.45 -0.48
N ASN A 22 8.15 14.00 -1.69
CA ASN A 22 7.81 14.69 -2.94
C ASN A 22 6.60 14.10 -3.68
N LYS A 23 6.21 12.86 -3.39
CA LYS A 23 5.18 12.12 -4.16
C LYS A 23 3.87 11.94 -3.39
N GLY A 24 3.82 12.34 -2.12
CA GLY A 24 2.68 12.11 -1.26
C GLY A 24 2.63 10.66 -0.77
N LEU A 25 1.46 10.05 -0.79
CA LEU A 25 1.27 8.68 -0.35
C LEU A 25 1.76 7.69 -1.40
N VAL A 26 2.62 6.77 -1.00
CA VAL A 26 3.20 5.76 -1.88
C VAL A 26 3.08 4.37 -1.29
N LEU A 27 2.99 3.37 -2.17
CA LEU A 27 3.27 1.97 -1.87
C LEU A 27 4.72 1.68 -2.23
N ASP A 28 5.52 1.37 -1.22
CA ASP A 28 6.91 0.98 -1.39
C ASP A 28 7.02 -0.55 -1.41
N GLU A 29 7.41 -1.11 -2.56
CA GLU A 29 7.69 -2.55 -2.70
C GLU A 29 9.14 -2.91 -2.35
N GLY A 30 9.96 -1.92 -2.00
CA GLY A 30 11.37 -2.02 -1.64
C GLY A 30 12.32 -1.59 -2.77
N SER A 31 11.99 -1.93 -4.02
CA SER A 31 12.77 -1.50 -5.21
C SER A 31 12.14 -0.30 -5.92
N ASN A 32 10.82 -0.16 -5.83
CA ASN A 32 10.07 0.93 -6.46
C ASN A 32 9.05 1.50 -5.47
N GLU A 33 8.78 2.78 -5.63
CA GLU A 33 7.71 3.48 -4.94
C GLU A 33 6.63 3.85 -5.96
N TYR A 34 5.39 3.48 -5.67
CA TYR A 34 4.25 3.78 -6.51
C TYR A 34 3.36 4.80 -5.82
N PRO A 35 3.13 6.01 -6.39
CA PRO A 35 2.14 6.94 -5.86
C PRO A 35 0.76 6.30 -5.90
N ILE A 36 0.02 6.43 -4.82
CA ILE A 36 -1.28 5.79 -4.65
C ILE A 36 -2.29 6.76 -4.02
N ASP A 37 -3.49 6.79 -4.60
CA ASP A 37 -4.66 7.43 -3.98
C ASP A 37 -5.57 6.41 -3.31
N SER A 38 -5.42 5.13 -3.65
CA SER A 38 -6.16 4.00 -3.09
C SER A 38 -5.28 2.75 -3.02
N ALA A 39 -5.50 1.92 -2.02
CA ALA A 39 -4.83 0.62 -1.89
C ALA A 39 -5.64 -0.36 -1.05
N GLU A 40 -5.40 -1.65 -1.26
CA GLU A 40 -5.93 -2.70 -0.39
C GLU A 40 -4.97 -2.92 0.77
N LEU A 41 -5.36 -2.50 1.98
CA LEU A 41 -4.55 -2.67 3.18
C LEU A 41 -4.84 -4.01 3.84
N LEU A 42 -3.79 -4.67 4.32
CA LEU A 42 -3.90 -5.91 5.09
C LEU A 42 -4.29 -5.58 6.52
N ILE A 43 -5.58 -5.77 6.84
CA ILE A 43 -6.17 -5.52 8.16
C ILE A 43 -6.70 -6.85 8.68
N ASN A 44 -6.22 -7.31 9.84
CA ASN A 44 -6.63 -8.59 10.44
C ASN A 44 -6.48 -9.83 9.53
N GLY A 45 -5.56 -9.80 8.56
CA GLY A 45 -5.33 -10.89 7.62
C GLY A 45 -6.17 -10.82 6.34
N GLU A 46 -7.02 -9.81 6.20
CA GLU A 46 -7.81 -9.56 5.00
C GLU A 46 -7.36 -8.29 4.29
N PHE A 47 -7.41 -8.31 2.96
CA PHE A 47 -7.15 -7.14 2.14
C PHE A 47 -8.42 -6.31 1.99
N VAL A 48 -8.44 -5.13 2.61
CA VAL A 48 -9.56 -4.21 2.57
C VAL A 48 -9.20 -3.04 1.68
N LEU A 49 -9.96 -2.80 0.61
CA LEU A 49 -9.79 -1.64 -0.25
C LEU A 49 -10.12 -0.36 0.53
N LEU A 50 -9.15 0.54 0.62
CA LEU A 50 -9.37 1.92 1.06
C LEU A 50 -9.11 2.86 -0.11
N GLU A 51 -10.13 3.63 -0.44
CA GLU A 51 -10.08 4.73 -1.40
C GLU A 51 -9.82 6.05 -0.68
N ASN A 52 -9.27 7.04 -1.40
CA ASN A 52 -8.93 8.36 -0.86
C ASN A 52 -8.01 8.28 0.37
N LEU A 53 -6.94 7.50 0.25
CA LEU A 53 -5.95 7.37 1.30
C LEU A 53 -5.32 8.73 1.58
N THR A 54 -5.42 9.16 2.83
CA THR A 54 -4.78 10.37 3.32
C THR A 54 -3.90 10.02 4.52
N ILE A 55 -2.84 10.81 4.70
CA ILE A 55 -1.91 10.63 5.81
C ILE A 55 -2.63 10.71 7.17
N ASP A 56 -3.63 11.58 7.28
CA ASP A 56 -4.43 11.78 8.49
C ASP A 56 -5.27 10.54 8.80
N LEU A 57 -5.97 9.99 7.79
CA LEU A 57 -6.75 8.76 7.92
C LEU A 57 -5.88 7.58 8.35
N LEU A 58 -4.70 7.42 7.73
CA LEU A 58 -3.78 6.34 8.06
C LEU A 58 -3.24 6.46 9.47
N LYS A 59 -2.84 7.67 9.90
CA LYS A 59 -2.40 7.91 11.28
C LYS A 59 -3.52 7.67 12.29
N LYS A 60 -4.72 8.18 12.01
CA LYS A 60 -5.90 8.02 12.87
C LYS A 60 -6.31 6.57 13.07
N LYS A 61 -6.18 5.74 12.02
CA LYS A 61 -6.47 4.31 12.08
C LYS A 61 -5.26 3.45 12.47
N ASN A 62 -4.10 4.06 12.76
CA ASN A 62 -2.84 3.37 13.01
C ASN A 62 -2.47 2.37 11.89
N LEU A 63 -2.72 2.77 10.64
CA LEU A 63 -2.47 2.02 9.41
C LEU A 63 -1.27 2.55 8.61
N TYR A 64 -0.56 3.53 9.15
CA TYR A 64 0.67 4.03 8.53
C TYR A 64 1.78 2.98 8.62
N GLY A 65 2.46 2.69 7.51
CA GLY A 65 3.41 1.57 7.42
C GLY A 65 2.74 0.20 7.35
N SER A 66 1.42 0.13 7.19
CA SER A 66 0.73 -1.14 6.98
C SER A 66 1.11 -1.78 5.66
N LYS A 67 1.10 -3.11 5.68
CA LYS A 67 1.17 -3.96 4.49
C LYS A 67 -0.03 -3.67 3.61
N ALA A 68 0.21 -3.47 2.32
CA ALA A 68 -0.84 -3.23 1.36
C ALA A 68 -0.52 -3.88 0.02
N ARG A 69 -1.51 -3.91 -0.84
CA ARG A 69 -1.36 -4.24 -2.25
C ARG A 69 -2.16 -3.30 -3.13
N ILE A 70 -1.70 -3.14 -4.36
CA ILE A 70 -2.41 -2.44 -5.43
C ILE A 70 -2.43 -3.33 -6.67
N LYS A 71 -3.47 -3.22 -7.49
CA LYS A 71 -3.48 -3.89 -8.79
C LYS A 71 -2.44 -3.25 -9.68
N GLU A 72 -1.64 -4.06 -10.36
CA GLU A 72 -0.63 -3.58 -11.31
C GLU A 72 -1.27 -2.74 -12.42
N SER A 73 -2.52 -3.04 -12.81
CA SER A 73 -3.30 -2.27 -13.79
C SER A 73 -3.65 -0.83 -13.36
N LEU A 74 -3.48 -0.48 -12.08
CA LEU A 74 -3.72 0.88 -11.58
C LEU A 74 -2.46 1.77 -11.68
N ILE A 75 -1.33 1.18 -12.06
CA ILE A 75 -0.05 1.87 -12.23
C ILE A 75 0.10 2.15 -13.72
N SER A 76 -0.33 3.35 -14.14
CA SER A 76 -0.08 3.87 -15.50
C SER A 76 1.37 4.27 -15.71
#